data_AF-A0A0D3KIJ5-F1
#
_entry.id   AF-A0A0D3KIJ5-F1
#
_cell.length_a   1.000
_cell.length_b   1.000
_cell.length_c   1.000
_cell.angle_alpha   90.00
_cell.angle_beta   90.00
_cell.angle_gamma   90.00
#
_symmetry.space_group_name_H-M   'P 1'
#
loop_
_entity.id
_entity.type
_entity.pdbx_description
1 polymer ?
#
loop_
_entity_poly.entity_id
_entity_poly.type
_entity_poly.pdbx_seq_one_letter_code
_entity_poly.pdbx_strand_id
1 'polypeptide(L)'
;ARHDYRFFYALAPSAADSKWFDQIVKVDVSRGGGAVAASWARPGVYVTEADFVPRTGSTAAAAEDDGVLLSVLYNSTTDSSSLGVFDARSLALVDQFGLGGVVPFHAHGIVCPAWHGGCFTNP
;
A
#
# COMPACT_ATOMS: atom_id res chain seq x y z
N ALA A 1 -8.20 4.25 22.83
CA ALA A 1 -7.56 5.59 22.86
C ALA A 1 -7.16 5.93 21.42
N ARG A 2 -7.30 7.18 20.97
CA ARG A 2 -6.71 7.58 19.68
C ARG A 2 -5.19 7.51 19.87
N HIS A 3 -4.53 6.64 19.13
CA HIS A 3 -3.08 6.68 19.02
C HIS A 3 -2.73 7.79 18.02
N ASP A 4 -1.75 8.62 18.37
CA ASP A 4 -1.19 9.58 17.43
C ASP A 4 -0.46 8.78 16.34
N TYR A 5 -0.88 8.95 15.09
CA TYR A 5 -0.23 8.40 13.90
C TYR A 5 0.32 9.54 13.06
N ARG A 6 1.40 9.29 12.34
CA ARG A 6 2.01 10.26 11.41
C ARG A 6 1.74 9.89 9.96
N PHE A 7 1.68 8.60 9.65
CA PHE A 7 1.59 8.15 8.26
C PHE A 7 0.31 7.34 8.02
N PHE A 8 -0.32 7.58 6.89
CA PHE A 8 -1.33 6.67 6.34
C PHE A 8 -1.11 6.46 4.85
N TYR A 9 -1.67 5.38 4.34
CA TYR A 9 -1.58 4.98 2.94
C TYR A 9 -2.97 5.00 2.32
N ALA A 10 -3.07 5.43 1.07
CA ALA A 10 -4.34 5.53 0.37
C ALA A 10 -4.20 5.24 -1.11
N LEU A 11 -5.32 4.90 -1.74
CA LEU A 11 -5.46 4.88 -3.18
C LEU A 11 -5.76 6.29 -3.69
N ALA A 12 -5.18 6.63 -4.83
CA ALA A 12 -5.44 7.89 -5.51
C ALA A 12 -5.50 7.68 -7.03
N PRO A 13 -6.24 8.53 -7.75
CA PRO A 13 -5.99 8.75 -9.17
C PRO A 13 -4.68 9.53 -9.34
N SER A 14 -3.80 9.06 -10.22
CA SER A 14 -2.51 9.68 -10.53
C SER A 14 -2.63 10.96 -11.36
N ALA A 15 -3.74 11.11 -12.10
CA ALA A 15 -4.06 12.26 -12.92
C ALA A 15 -5.56 12.55 -12.91
N ALA A 16 -5.95 13.75 -13.34
CA ALA A 16 -7.35 14.18 -13.39
C ALA A 16 -8.22 13.34 -14.34
N ASP A 17 -7.60 12.68 -15.33
CA ASP A 17 -8.24 11.83 -16.32
C ASP A 17 -8.08 10.32 -16.05
N SER A 18 -7.44 9.94 -14.94
CA SER A 18 -7.35 8.55 -14.48
C SER A 18 -8.75 7.94 -14.40
N LYS A 19 -8.91 6.76 -15.01
CA LYS A 19 -10.21 6.07 -15.07
C LYS A 19 -10.60 5.40 -13.75
N TRP A 20 -9.60 5.10 -12.92
CA TRP A 20 -9.76 4.43 -11.63
C TRP A 20 -8.52 4.69 -10.76
N PHE A 21 -8.41 4.02 -9.61
CA PHE A 21 -7.22 4.05 -8.75
C PHE A 21 -6.02 3.35 -9.41
N ASP A 22 -5.04 4.16 -9.82
CA ASP A 22 -3.79 3.76 -10.48
C ASP A 22 -2.54 4.22 -9.70
N GLN A 23 -2.73 4.74 -8.49
CA GLN A 23 -1.67 5.21 -7.62
C GLN A 23 -1.91 4.82 -6.15
N ILE A 24 -0.82 4.45 -5.48
CA ILE A 24 -0.73 4.38 -4.02
C ILE A 24 -0.01 5.65 -3.54
N VAL A 25 -0.56 6.31 -2.52
CA VAL A 25 0.06 7.48 -1.89
C VAL A 25 0.32 7.21 -0.41
N LYS A 26 1.43 7.76 0.08
CA LYS A 26 1.73 7.87 1.51
C LYS A 26 1.55 9.31 1.92
N VAL A 27 0.81 9.56 2.99
CA VAL A 27 0.55 10.91 3.50
C VAL A 27 1.20 11.08 4.86
N ASP A 28 1.91 12.19 5.06
CA ASP A 28 2.46 12.64 6.33
C ASP A 28 1.52 13.70 6.94
N VAL A 29 0.77 13.35 7.98
CA VAL A 29 -0.23 14.24 8.59
C VAL A 29 0.37 15.35 9.45
N SER A 30 1.66 15.26 9.79
CA SER A 30 2.36 16.30 10.56
C SER A 30 2.61 17.58 9.73
N ARG A 31 2.51 17.49 8.40
CA ARG A 31 2.80 18.59 7.48
C ARG A 31 1.54 19.39 7.16
N GLY A 32 1.21 20.37 8.00
CA GLY A 32 0.28 21.47 7.65
C GLY A 32 -1.10 21.05 7.15
N GLY A 33 -1.68 19.97 7.69
CA GLY A 33 -2.97 19.41 7.26
C GLY A 33 -2.87 18.11 6.45
N GLY A 34 -1.65 17.63 6.21
CA GLY A 34 -1.38 16.39 5.47
C GLY A 34 -0.78 16.68 4.10
N ALA A 35 0.37 16.07 3.81
CA ALA A 35 1.02 16.17 2.51
C ALA A 35 1.44 14.78 2.01
N VAL A 36 1.35 14.57 0.69
CA VAL A 36 1.88 13.37 0.05
C VAL A 36 3.40 13.34 0.26
N ALA A 37 3.88 12.35 1.00
CA ALA A 37 5.28 12.14 1.32
C ALA A 37 5.97 11.23 0.29
N ALA A 38 5.21 10.31 -0.31
CA ALA A 38 5.64 9.46 -1.41
C ALA A 38 4.43 9.01 -2.22
N SER A 39 4.65 8.63 -3.47
CA SER A 39 3.63 7.98 -4.30
C SER A 39 4.25 6.95 -5.23
N TRP A 40 3.45 5.96 -5.62
CA TRP A 40 3.81 4.98 -6.63
C TRP A 40 2.67 4.81 -7.63
N ALA A 41 3.01 4.89 -8.91
CA ALA A 41 2.13 4.60 -10.03
C ALA A 41 2.95 4.02 -11.19
N ARG A 42 2.31 3.25 -12.07
CA ARG A 42 2.92 2.77 -13.31
C ARG A 42 1.88 2.84 -14.44
N PRO A 43 2.25 3.28 -15.66
CA PRO A 43 1.32 3.32 -16.78
C PRO A 43 0.62 1.96 -17.01
N GLY A 44 -0.71 1.99 -17.13
CA GLY A 44 -1.52 0.79 -17.35
C GLY A 44 -1.66 -0.13 -16.13
N VAL A 45 -1.24 0.29 -14.94
CA VAL A 45 -1.39 -0.50 -13.71
C VAL A 45 -2.39 0.16 -12.77
N TYR A 46 -3.39 -0.61 -12.36
CA TYR A 46 -4.37 -0.26 -11.34
C TYR A 46 -4.03 -0.97 -10.04
N VAL A 47 -4.43 -0.36 -8.91
CA VAL A 47 -4.06 -0.81 -7.57
C VAL A 47 -5.29 -1.06 -6.70
N THR A 48 -5.20 -2.04 -5.81
CA THR A 48 -6.16 -2.23 -4.70
C THR A 48 -5.63 -1.59 -3.42
N GLU A 49 -6.44 -1.58 -2.37
CA GLU A 49 -5.99 -1.16 -1.03
C GLU A 49 -4.68 -1.86 -0.64
N ALA A 50 -3.84 -1.12 0.07
CA ALA A 50 -2.53 -1.58 0.51
C ALA A 50 -2.58 -1.95 2.00
N ASP A 51 -2.26 -3.19 2.32
CA ASP A 51 -2.16 -3.66 3.70
C ASP A 51 -0.73 -3.47 4.23
N PHE A 52 -0.59 -2.82 5.38
CA PHE A 52 0.69 -2.63 6.05
C PHE A 52 1.11 -3.86 6.86
N VAL A 53 2.36 -4.28 6.70
CA VAL A 53 2.98 -5.34 7.48
C VAL A 53 4.26 -4.79 8.12
N PRO A 54 4.30 -4.61 9.45
CA PRO A 54 5.47 -4.09 10.13
C PRO A 54 6.65 -5.06 10.05
N ARG A 55 7.86 -4.52 10.06
CA ARG A 55 9.08 -5.32 10.26
C ARG A 55 9.02 -6.01 11.63
N THR A 56 9.44 -7.27 11.68
CA THR A 56 9.55 -8.02 12.94
C THR A 56 10.40 -7.27 13.95
N GLY A 57 9.86 -7.05 15.16
CA GLY A 57 10.56 -6.34 16.23
C GLY A 57 10.53 -4.81 16.13
N SER A 58 9.80 -4.23 15.18
CA SER A 58 9.52 -2.80 15.17
C SER A 58 8.58 -2.44 16.32
N THR A 59 9.09 -1.70 17.32
CA THR A 59 8.34 -1.32 18.53
C THR A 59 8.38 0.19 18.84
N ALA A 60 9.14 0.97 18.07
CA ALA A 60 9.34 2.39 18.33
C ALA A 60 8.44 3.26 17.43
N ALA A 61 7.88 4.33 18.00
CA ALA A 61 7.04 5.29 17.26
C ALA A 61 7.78 5.97 16.08
N ALA A 62 9.08 6.19 16.18
CA ALA A 62 9.90 6.70 15.08
C ALA A 62 10.06 5.71 13.90
N ALA A 63 9.60 4.47 14.08
CA ALA A 63 9.59 3.39 13.10
C ALA A 63 8.16 2.95 12.76
N GLU A 64 7.16 3.84 12.91
CA GLU A 64 5.75 3.61 12.57
C GLU A 64 5.57 3.06 11.15
N ASP A 65 6.38 3.54 10.21
CA ASP A 65 6.39 3.11 8.80
C ASP A 65 7.50 2.10 8.46
N ASP A 66 8.12 1.46 9.45
CA ASP A 66 9.11 0.40 9.24
C ASP A 66 8.41 -0.92 8.92
N GLY A 67 8.20 -1.16 7.64
CA GLY A 67 7.54 -2.35 7.16
C GLY A 67 7.38 -2.32 5.64
N VAL A 68 6.48 -3.17 5.18
CA VAL A 68 6.10 -3.25 3.78
C VAL A 68 4.61 -3.01 3.60
N LEU A 69 4.21 -2.64 2.39
CA LEU A 69 2.83 -2.66 1.96
C LEU A 69 2.63 -3.77 0.94
N LEU A 70 1.48 -4.43 1.03
CA LEU A 70 1.03 -5.43 0.07
C LEU A 70 -0.19 -4.88 -0.66
N SER A 71 -0.16 -4.86 -1.99
CA SER A 71 -1.30 -4.44 -2.83
C SER A 71 -1.39 -5.33 -4.07
N VAL A 72 -2.62 -5.65 -4.48
CA VAL A 72 -2.85 -6.33 -5.75
C VAL A 72 -2.78 -5.30 -6.87
N LEU A 73 -1.90 -5.58 -7.83
CA LEU A 73 -1.66 -4.77 -9.01
C LEU A 73 -2.31 -5.46 -10.21
N TYR A 74 -3.20 -4.78 -10.91
CA TYR A 74 -3.76 -5.24 -12.18
C TYR A 74 -3.11 -4.49 -13.34
N ASN A 75 -2.46 -5.20 -14.26
CA ASN A 75 -1.88 -4.63 -15.47
C ASN A 75 -2.85 -4.81 -16.65
N SER A 76 -3.39 -3.71 -17.16
CA SER A 76 -4.37 -3.72 -18.26
C SER A 76 -3.76 -4.05 -19.62
N THR A 77 -2.44 -3.96 -19.77
CA THR A 77 -1.76 -4.30 -21.03
C THR A 77 -1.59 -5.81 -21.17
N THR A 78 -1.27 -6.49 -20.06
CA THR A 78 -1.06 -7.95 -20.04
C THR A 78 -2.26 -8.73 -19.55
N ASP A 79 -3.33 -8.03 -19.14
CA ASP A 79 -4.55 -8.59 -18.55
C ASP A 79 -4.27 -9.61 -17.43
N SER A 80 -3.45 -9.19 -16.46
CA SER A 80 -2.95 -10.08 -15.41
C SER A 80 -2.78 -9.35 -14.08
N SER A 81 -3.06 -10.04 -12.97
CA SER A 81 -2.82 -9.52 -11.63
C SER A 81 -1.55 -10.08 -11.00
N SER A 82 -0.96 -9.27 -10.12
CA SER A 82 0.21 -9.61 -9.31
C SER A 82 0.09 -9.02 -7.91
N LEU A 83 0.75 -9.61 -6.92
CA LEU A 83 0.93 -9.02 -5.61
C LEU A 83 2.21 -8.19 -5.60
N GLY A 84 2.08 -6.87 -5.41
CA GLY A 84 3.22 -5.97 -5.22
C GLY A 84 3.61 -5.87 -3.76
N VAL A 85 4.91 -5.87 -3.49
CA VAL A 85 5.51 -5.62 -2.17
C VAL A 85 6.24 -4.29 -2.23
N PHE A 86 5.85 -3.33 -1.42
CA PHE A 86 6.43 -1.99 -1.41
C PHE A 86 7.13 -1.70 -0.08
N ASP A 87 8.26 -1.01 -0.12
CA ASP A 87 8.84 -0.41 1.08
C ASP A 87 7.91 0.70 1.58
N ALA A 88 7.41 0.58 2.82
CA ALA A 88 6.40 1.50 3.35
C ALA A 88 6.95 2.92 3.61
N ARG A 89 8.28 3.08 3.67
CA ARG A 89 8.91 4.40 3.84
C ARG A 89 8.89 5.22 2.56
N SER A 90 9.30 4.59 1.48
CA SER A 90 9.59 5.22 0.18
C SER A 90 8.52 4.97 -0.89
N LEU A 91 7.63 3.99 -0.68
CA LEU A 91 6.76 3.41 -1.71
C LEU A 91 7.52 2.83 -2.92
N ALA A 92 8.81 2.53 -2.78
CA ALA A 92 9.52 1.77 -3.80
C ALA A 92 8.96 0.35 -3.89
N LEU A 93 8.68 -0.12 -5.11
CA LEU A 93 8.34 -1.52 -5.37
C LEU A 93 9.60 -2.37 -5.13
N VAL A 94 9.55 -3.22 -4.11
CA VAL A 94 10.65 -4.10 -3.69
C VAL A 94 10.57 -5.43 -4.42
N ASP A 95 9.38 -5.99 -4.56
CA ASP A 95 9.15 -7.27 -5.24
C ASP A 95 7.73 -7.34 -5.82
N GLN A 96 7.51 -8.26 -6.76
CA GLN A 96 6.23 -8.45 -7.44
C GLN A 96 6.02 -9.92 -7.85
N PHE A 97 4.92 -10.52 -7.39
CA PHE A 97 4.61 -11.93 -7.62
C PHE A 97 3.35 -12.09 -8.48
N GLY A 98 3.43 -12.80 -9.60
CA GLY A 98 2.26 -13.06 -10.45
C GLY A 98 1.22 -13.96 -9.76
N LEU A 99 -0.07 -13.63 -9.87
CA LEU A 99 -1.17 -14.37 -9.24
C LEU A 99 -1.79 -15.45 -10.15
N GLY A 100 -1.30 -15.59 -11.39
CA GLY A 100 -1.75 -16.62 -12.33
C GLY A 100 -3.14 -16.38 -12.95
N GLY A 101 -3.77 -15.24 -12.66
CA GLY A 101 -5.06 -14.83 -13.21
C GLY A 101 -5.38 -13.38 -12.88
N VAL A 102 -6.55 -12.92 -13.34
CA VAL A 102 -7.07 -11.60 -12.98
C VAL A 102 -7.78 -11.70 -11.64
N VAL A 103 -7.38 -10.84 -10.72
CA VAL A 103 -8.10 -10.58 -9.48
C VAL A 103 -8.88 -9.27 -9.67
N PRO A 104 -10.22 -9.29 -9.66
CA PRO A 104 -11.03 -8.08 -9.76
C PRO A 104 -10.75 -7.11 -8.62
N PHE A 105 -11.04 -5.82 -8.85
CA PHE A 105 -10.86 -4.80 -7.82
C PHE A 105 -11.57 -5.18 -6.51
N HIS A 106 -10.86 -4.98 -5.41
CA HIS A 106 -11.39 -5.00 -4.06
C HIS A 106 -10.77 -3.85 -3.26
N ALA A 107 -11.48 -3.39 -2.24
CA ALA A 107 -10.94 -2.46 -1.27
C ALA A 107 -10.29 -3.28 -0.14
N HIS A 108 -11.09 -3.62 0.87
CA HIS A 108 -10.60 -4.20 2.13
C HIS A 108 -9.89 -5.54 1.99
N GLY A 109 -8.85 -5.66 2.81
CA GLY A 109 -8.00 -6.82 2.97
C GLY A 109 -7.52 -6.94 4.41
N ILE A 110 -6.95 -8.11 4.70
CA ILE A 110 -6.29 -8.37 5.96
C ILE A 110 -5.12 -9.33 5.72
N VAL A 111 -3.98 -9.05 6.34
CA VAL A 111 -2.78 -9.87 6.27
C VAL A 111 -2.55 -10.51 7.63
N CYS A 112 -2.60 -11.84 7.70
CA CYS A 112 -2.38 -12.60 8.93
C CYS A 112 -1.05 -13.37 8.86
N PRO A 113 0.10 -12.74 9.14
CA PRO A 113 1.37 -13.43 9.07
C PRO A 113 1.52 -14.44 10.20
N ALA A 114 1.99 -15.65 9.86
CA ALA A 114 2.12 -16.76 10.80
C ALA A 114 2.99 -16.45 12.03
N TRP A 115 3.91 -15.49 11.93
CA TRP A 115 4.82 -15.09 13.00
C TRP A 115 4.22 -14.09 14.01
N HIS A 116 3.07 -13.47 13.73
CA HIS A 116 2.56 -12.36 14.53
C HIS A 116 1.42 -12.74 15.50
N GLY A 117 0.83 -13.93 15.39
CA GLY A 117 -0.30 -14.33 16.24
C GLY A 117 -1.57 -13.49 16.07
N GLY A 118 -1.59 -12.56 15.10
CA GLY A 118 -2.68 -11.65 14.78
C GLY A 118 -2.55 -11.14 13.34
N CYS A 119 -3.48 -10.27 12.94
CA CYS A 119 -3.54 -9.79 11.57
C CYS A 119 -3.42 -8.26 11.49
N PHE A 120 -2.95 -7.78 10.35
CA PHE A 120 -2.81 -6.38 10.01
C PHE A 120 -3.79 -6.01 8.90
N THR A 121 -4.32 -4.81 8.98
CA THR A 121 -5.15 -4.17 7.95
C THR A 121 -4.81 -2.70 7.95
N ASN A 122 -5.25 -1.96 6.92
CA ASN A 122 -5.17 -0.51 6.92
C ASN A 122 -5.97 0.08 8.11
N PRO A 123 -5.39 0.95 8.96
CA PRO A 123 -6.10 1.56 10.08
C PRO A 123 -7.19 2.56 9.67
#